data_AF-A0A075GSY2-F1
#
_entry.id   AF-A0A075GSY2-F1
#
_cell.length_a   1.000
_cell.length_b   1.000
_cell.length_c   1.000
_cell.angle_alpha   90.00
_cell.angle_beta   90.00
_cell.angle_gamma   90.00
#
_symmetry.space_group_name_H-M   'P 1'
#
loop_
_entity.id
_entity.type
_entity.pdbx_description
1 polymer ?
#
loop_
_entity_poly.entity_id
_entity_poly.type
_entity_poly.pdbx_seq_one_letter_code
_entity_poly.pdbx_strand_id
1 'polypeptide(L)'
;MFDKLNVPMLGVVENMSYFECSKCNEKHYIFGKGGAEKISEKHNMPLLGAIPLNSGIMAGSDVGKPVMITHPDSPSAEAFTVAAKNIAAQCSIQARKVQEEMQAETTPAAS
;
A
#
# COMPACT_ATOMS: atom_id res chain seq x y z
N MET A 1 15.25 -9.92 -5.75
CA MET A 1 16.08 -8.77 -6.20
C MET A 1 16.22 -7.75 -5.08
N PHE A 2 15.12 -7.34 -4.44
CA PHE A 2 15.14 -6.39 -3.31
C PHE A 2 15.91 -6.89 -2.07
N ASP A 3 15.85 -8.19 -1.76
CA ASP A 3 16.63 -8.77 -0.65
C ASP A 3 18.15 -8.59 -0.83
N LYS A 4 18.62 -8.45 -2.08
CA LYS A 4 20.04 -8.23 -2.39
C LYS A 4 20.47 -6.76 -2.26
N LEU A 5 19.52 -5.83 -2.20
CA LEU A 5 19.77 -4.39 -2.14
C LEU A 5 19.55 -3.81 -0.73
N ASN A 6 19.26 -4.66 0.26
CA ASN A 6 19.00 -4.27 1.65
C ASN A 6 17.96 -3.14 1.79
N VAL A 7 16.93 -3.16 0.93
CA VAL A 7 15.83 -2.18 0.96
C VAL A 7 14.68 -2.79 1.75
N PRO A 8 14.24 -2.17 2.87
CA PRO A 8 13.16 -2.71 3.67
C PRO A 8 11.85 -2.67 2.88
N MET A 9 11.21 -3.83 2.76
CA MET A 9 9.92 -3.94 2.09
C MET A 9 8.80 -3.65 3.09
N LEU A 10 8.04 -2.58 2.88
CA LEU A 10 6.99 -2.15 3.80
C LEU A 10 5.71 -2.98 3.70
N GLY A 11 5.42 -3.55 2.53
CA GLY A 11 4.19 -4.29 2.26
C GLY A 11 3.85 -4.31 0.78
N VAL A 12 2.62 -4.73 0.46
CA VAL A 12 2.13 -4.81 -0.92
C VAL A 12 0.86 -3.98 -1.10
N VAL A 13 0.68 -3.35 -2.26
CA VAL A 13 -0.57 -2.67 -2.64
C VAL A 13 -1.11 -3.35 -3.89
N GLU A 14 -2.39 -3.70 -3.91
CA GLU A 14 -3.05 -4.20 -5.11
C GLU A 14 -3.54 -3.02 -5.95
N ASN A 15 -2.89 -2.76 -7.08
CA ASN A 15 -3.36 -1.77 -8.04
C ASN A 15 -4.44 -2.39 -8.96
N MET A 16 -5.44 -1.60 -9.36
CA MET A 16 -6.54 -2.02 -10.23
C MET A 16 -7.29 -3.27 -9.71
N SER A 17 -7.50 -3.34 -8.39
CA SER A 17 -8.04 -4.51 -7.68
C SER A 17 -9.48 -4.88 -8.06
N TYR A 18 -10.34 -3.89 -8.29
CA TYR A 18 -11.72 -4.09 -8.76
C TYR A 18 -12.24 -2.83 -9.45
N PHE A 19 -13.27 -2.98 -10.27
CA PHE A 19 -14.06 -1.89 -10.83
C PHE A 19 -15.43 -1.87 -10.14
N GLU A 20 -15.84 -0.71 -9.63
CA GLU A 20 -17.17 -0.54 -9.02
C GLU A 20 -18.14 0.07 -10.03
N CYS A 21 -19.18 -0.69 -10.39
CA CYS A 21 -20.13 -0.26 -11.38
C CYS A 21 -21.13 0.75 -10.78
N SER A 22 -21.18 1.97 -11.32
CA SER A 22 -22.10 3.03 -10.87
C SER A 22 -23.58 2.73 -11.11
N LYS A 23 -23.92 1.69 -11.87
CA LYS A 23 -25.31 1.32 -12.21
C LYS A 23 -25.87 0.18 -11.37
N CYS A 24 -25.06 -0.82 -11.02
CA CYS A 24 -25.49 -1.97 -10.21
C CYS A 24 -24.84 -2.02 -8.82
N ASN A 25 -23.87 -1.14 -8.54
CA ASN A 25 -23.14 -1.07 -7.27
C ASN A 25 -22.37 -2.36 -6.89
N GLU A 26 -22.09 -3.20 -7.89
CA GLU A 26 -21.29 -4.42 -7.73
C GLU A 26 -19.80 -4.14 -8.02
N LYS A 27 -18.94 -4.93 -7.36
CA LYS A 27 -17.50 -4.95 -7.60
C LYS A 27 -17.15 -6.03 -8.62
N HIS A 28 -16.59 -5.60 -9.74
CA HIS A 28 -16.11 -6.47 -10.81
C HIS A 28 -14.59 -6.65 -10.73
N TYR A 29 -14.14 -7.89 -10.60
CA TYR A 29 -12.73 -8.24 -10.50
C TYR A 29 -12.17 -8.57 -11.89
N ILE A 30 -11.97 -7.55 -12.72
CA ILE A 30 -11.64 -7.68 -14.16
C ILE A 30 -10.36 -8.51 -14.38
N PHE A 31 -9.37 -8.35 -13.50
CA PHE A 31 -8.07 -9.02 -13.58
C PHE A 31 -7.93 -10.20 -12.61
N GLY A 32 -9.04 -10.67 -12.05
CA GLY A 32 -9.05 -11.63 -10.96
C GLY A 32 -9.01 -10.97 -9.58
N LYS A 33 -8.98 -11.80 -8.53
CA LYS A 33 -9.07 -11.38 -7.12
C LYS A 33 -8.01 -12.10 -6.30
N GLY A 34 -7.47 -11.43 -5.28
CA GLY A 34 -6.63 -12.08 -4.29
C GLY A 34 -5.14 -12.14 -4.65
N GLY A 35 -4.69 -11.34 -5.63
CA GLY A 35 -3.31 -11.42 -6.12
C GLY A 35 -2.34 -10.89 -5.07
N ALA A 36 -2.68 -9.75 -4.49
CA ALA A 36 -1.87 -9.13 -3.45
C ALA A 36 -1.93 -9.90 -2.11
N GLU A 37 -3.07 -10.49 -1.75
CA GLU A 37 -3.20 -11.36 -0.56
C GLU A 37 -2.27 -12.57 -0.66
N LYS A 38 -2.21 -13.23 -1.81
CA LYS A 38 -1.28 -14.36 -2.03
C LYS A 38 0.18 -13.95 -1.91
N ILE A 39 0.54 -12.75 -2.39
CA ILE A 39 1.90 -12.21 -2.27
C ILE A 39 2.20 -11.86 -0.81
N SER A 40 1.24 -11.22 -0.13
CA SER A 40 1.30 -10.88 1.29
C SER A 40 1.59 -12.12 2.14
N GLU A 41 0.83 -13.20 1.95
CA GLU A 41 1.03 -14.47 2.64
C GLU A 41 2.37 -15.12 2.30
N LYS A 42 2.69 -15.22 0.99
CA LYS A 42 3.91 -15.87 0.51
C LYS A 42 5.19 -15.22 1.05
N HIS A 43 5.19 -13.90 1.19
CA HIS A 43 6.36 -13.13 1.61
C HIS A 43 6.29 -12.67 3.07
N ASN A 44 5.26 -13.07 3.82
CA ASN A 44 5.01 -12.62 5.19
C ASN A 44 5.08 -11.09 5.33
N MET A 45 4.45 -10.40 4.38
CA MET A 45 4.41 -8.94 4.31
C MET A 45 2.96 -8.46 4.41
N PRO A 46 2.68 -7.28 4.98
CA PRO A 46 1.31 -6.80 5.10
C PRO A 46 0.74 -6.36 3.75
N LEU A 47 -0.55 -6.66 3.52
CA LEU A 47 -1.35 -5.98 2.52
C LEU A 47 -1.65 -4.56 3.00
N LEU A 48 -1.15 -3.57 2.29
CA LEU A 48 -1.28 -2.16 2.64
C LEU A 48 -2.58 -1.54 2.11
N GLY A 49 -3.11 -2.06 1.01
CA GLY A 49 -4.38 -1.61 0.47
C GLY A 49 -4.66 -2.17 -0.92
N ALA A 50 -5.90 -1.96 -1.37
CA ALA A 50 -6.38 -2.37 -2.68
C ALA A 50 -7.04 -1.17 -3.36
N ILE A 51 -6.43 -0.68 -4.44
CA ILE A 51 -6.87 0.52 -5.16
C ILE A 51 -7.80 0.08 -6.30
N PRO A 52 -9.02 0.61 -6.39
CA PRO A 52 -9.94 0.24 -7.46
C PRO A 52 -9.50 0.83 -8.80
N LEU A 53 -9.88 0.16 -9.89
CA LEU A 53 -9.80 0.69 -11.24
C LEU A 53 -10.89 1.77 -11.41
N ASN A 54 -10.47 3.03 -11.49
CA ASN A 54 -11.37 4.18 -11.64
C ASN A 54 -10.75 5.20 -12.61
N SER A 55 -11.51 5.62 -13.63
CA SER A 55 -11.04 6.56 -14.66
C SER A 55 -10.70 7.95 -14.10
N GLY A 56 -11.35 8.37 -13.03
CA GLY A 56 -11.07 9.61 -12.31
C GLY A 56 -9.69 9.64 -11.65
N ILE A 57 -9.09 8.48 -11.33
CA ILE A 57 -7.70 8.43 -10.84
C ILE A 57 -6.75 8.92 -11.92
N MET A 58 -6.85 8.36 -13.12
CA MET A 58 -5.99 8.74 -14.26
C MET A 58 -6.28 10.18 -14.69
N ALA A 59 -7.56 10.51 -14.96
CA ALA A 59 -7.94 11.84 -15.43
C ALA A 59 -7.54 12.95 -14.45
N GLY A 60 -7.68 12.72 -13.15
CA GLY A 60 -7.21 13.64 -12.12
C GLY A 60 -5.69 13.76 -12.05
N SER A 61 -4.97 12.65 -12.25
CA SER A 61 -3.49 12.65 -12.25
C SER A 61 -2.93 13.44 -13.43
N ASP A 62 -3.51 13.28 -14.63
CA ASP A 62 -3.06 13.96 -15.85
C ASP A 62 -3.14 15.49 -15.74
N VAL A 63 -4.12 16.00 -15.00
CA VAL A 63 -4.33 17.45 -14.79
C VAL A 63 -3.79 17.96 -13.45
N GLY A 64 -3.05 17.13 -12.70
CA GLY A 64 -2.48 17.50 -11.40
C GLY A 64 -3.52 17.72 -10.29
N LYS A 65 -4.73 17.17 -10.43
CA LYS A 65 -5.82 17.23 -9.45
C LYS A 65 -6.28 15.81 -9.09
N PRO A 66 -5.53 15.10 -8.22
CA PRO A 66 -5.84 13.70 -7.89
C PRO A 66 -7.25 13.53 -7.33
N VAL A 67 -7.78 12.32 -7.44
CA VAL A 67 -9.14 11.97 -6.99
C VAL A 67 -9.37 12.22 -5.49
N MET A 68 -8.30 12.32 -4.69
CA MET A 68 -8.33 12.62 -3.25
C MET A 68 -8.78 14.06 -3.00
N ILE A 69 -8.50 14.96 -3.96
CA ILE A 69 -8.86 16.37 -3.91
C ILE A 69 -10.19 16.59 -4.64
N THR A 70 -10.38 15.96 -5.80
CA THR A 70 -11.56 16.21 -6.64
C THR A 70 -12.81 15.45 -6.17
N HIS A 71 -12.63 14.28 -5.54
CA HIS A 71 -13.73 13.42 -5.06
C HIS A 71 -13.33 12.77 -3.72
N PRO A 72 -13.21 13.56 -2.64
CA PRO A 72 -12.69 13.10 -1.35
C PRO A 72 -13.51 11.97 -0.72
N ASP A 73 -14.82 11.91 -0.99
CA ASP A 73 -15.72 10.90 -0.45
C ASP A 73 -15.87 9.66 -1.35
N SER A 74 -15.09 9.56 -2.43
CA SER A 74 -15.15 8.44 -3.35
C SER A 74 -14.51 7.17 -2.78
N PRO A 75 -14.94 5.96 -3.22
CA PRO A 75 -14.28 4.71 -2.85
C PRO A 75 -12.79 4.69 -3.18
N SER A 76 -12.38 5.36 -4.28
CA SER A 76 -10.97 5.52 -4.63
C SER A 76 -10.22 6.36 -3.61
N ALA A 77 -10.83 7.41 -3.07
CA ALA A 77 -10.22 8.26 -2.05
C ALA A 77 -10.08 7.61 -0.69
N GLU A 78 -11.08 6.84 -0.29
CA GLU A 78 -10.94 6.00 0.90
C GLU A 78 -9.82 4.96 0.71
N ALA A 79 -9.77 4.29 -0.45
CA ALA A 79 -8.75 3.28 -0.73
C ALA A 79 -7.30 3.82 -0.66
N PHE A 80 -7.05 4.99 -1.24
CA PHE A 80 -5.74 5.65 -1.12
C PHE A 80 -5.45 6.10 0.31
N THR A 81 -6.45 6.59 1.04
CA THR A 81 -6.30 7.00 2.45
C THR A 81 -5.93 5.82 3.34
N VAL A 82 -6.59 4.67 3.17
CA VAL A 82 -6.26 3.41 3.87
C VAL A 82 -4.82 2.99 3.55
N ALA A 83 -4.45 2.96 2.27
CA ALA A 83 -3.08 2.61 1.86
C ALA A 83 -2.04 3.54 2.47
N ALA A 84 -2.27 4.86 2.44
CA ALA A 84 -1.36 5.85 3.01
C ALA A 84 -1.20 5.67 4.54
N LYS A 85 -2.29 5.44 5.27
CA LYS A 85 -2.25 5.17 6.72
C LYS A 85 -1.44 3.92 7.04
N ASN A 86 -1.65 2.84 6.28
CA ASN A 86 -0.93 1.59 6.48
C ASN A 86 0.56 1.73 6.14
N ILE A 87 0.90 2.46 5.08
CA ILE A 87 2.29 2.80 4.74
C ILE A 87 2.93 3.60 5.89
N ALA A 88 2.27 4.63 6.41
CA ALA A 88 2.79 5.44 7.50
C ALA A 88 3.06 4.59 8.77
N ALA A 89 2.16 3.67 9.10
CA ALA A 89 2.36 2.72 10.19
C ALA A 89 3.59 1.83 9.97
N GLN A 90 3.77 1.28 8.77
CA GLN A 90 4.93 0.45 8.44
C GLN A 90 6.25 1.23 8.44
N CYS A 91 6.25 2.49 7.97
CA CYS A 91 7.40 3.37 8.10
C CYS A 91 7.79 3.58 9.58
N SER A 92 6.82 3.78 10.46
CA SER A 92 7.08 3.95 11.91
C SER A 92 7.66 2.68 12.53
N ILE A 93 7.11 1.51 12.20
CA ILE A 93 7.62 0.21 12.65
C ILE A 93 9.05 0.00 12.16
N GLN A 94 9.31 0.27 10.88
CA GLN A 94 10.64 0.08 10.30
C GLN A 94 11.68 1.04 10.89
N ALA A 95 11.32 2.31 11.08
CA ALA A 95 12.20 3.29 11.71
C ALA A 95 12.62 2.84 13.12
N ARG A 96 11.69 2.27 13.90
CA ARG A 96 11.99 1.74 15.23
C ARG A 96 12.94 0.53 15.17
N LYS A 97 12.71 -0.41 14.27
CA LYS A 97 13.62 -1.57 14.09
C LYS A 97 15.03 -1.15 13.75
N VAL A 98 15.18 -0.20 12.81
CA VAL A 98 16.50 0.35 12.44
C VAL A 98 17.18 1.01 13.64
N GLN A 99 16.44 1.74 14.48
CA GLN A 99 17.00 2.33 15.71
C GLN A 99 17.46 1.25 16.72
N GLU A 100 16.66 0.20 16.91
CA GLU A 100 16.99 -0.92 17.81
C GLU A 100 18.24 -1.68 17.32
N GLU A 101 18.36 -1.93 16.01
CA GLU A 101 19.54 -2.53 15.38
C GLU A 101 20.80 -1.66 15.59
N MET A 102 20.70 -0.35 15.34
CA MET A 102 21.82 0.59 15.57
C MET A 102 22.24 0.67 17.05
N GLN A 103 21.29 0.56 17.99
CA GLN A 103 21.58 0.55 19.43
C GLN A 103 22.27 -0.76 19.88
N ALA A 104 21.85 -1.89 19.32
CA ALA A 104 22.48 -3.18 19.60
C ALA A 104 23.93 -3.23 19.09
N GLU A 105 24.23 -2.61 17.94
CA GLU A 105 25.59 -2.52 17.39
C GLU A 105 26.53 -1.58 18.17
N THR A 106 25.99 -0.60 18.89
CA THR A 106 26.78 0.40 19.64
C THR A 106 27.02 0.05 21.11
N THR A 107 26.40 -1.02 21.62
CA THR A 107 26.64 -1.52 22.98
C THR A 107 27.80 -2.51 22.96
N PRO A 108 28.97 -2.21 23.55
CA PRO A 108 30.08 -3.17 23.59
C PRO A 108 29.64 -4.37 24.42
N ALA A 109 29.93 -5.57 23.94
CA ALA A 109 29.83 -6.79 24.75
C ALA A 109 30.57 -6.53 26.06
N ALA A 110 29.83 -6.45 27.17
CA ALA A 110 30.43 -6.31 28.48
C ALA A 110 31.37 -7.51 28.69
N SER A 111 32.64 -7.17 28.92
CA SER A 111 33.81 -8.00 29.25
C SER A 111 33.55 -9.44 29.71
#